data_AF-A0A090TW80-F1
#
_entry.id   AF-A0A090TW80-F1
#
_cell.length_a   1.000
_cell.length_b   1.000
_cell.length_c   1.000
_cell.angle_alpha   90.00
_cell.angle_beta   90.00
_cell.angle_gamma   90.00
#
_symmetry.space_group_name_H-M   'P 1'
#
loop_
_entity.id
_entity.type
_entity.pdbx_description
1 polymer ?
#
loop_
_entity_poly.entity_id
_entity_poly.type
_entity_poly.pdbx_seq_one_letter_code
_entity_poly.pdbx_strand_id
1 'polypeptide(L)'
;MQQDLSRRSMTIGVLVQHPDSPYTSTIVNDMEKTLISKGYSLVMASGHWQNKLENHALEYLIKSNVDGIIIVTGNLDNQKILATAESIPVVTVGYDIKGDNICSLNLDNVMGGYIATLHLLQQGHKNIAHIKAYHHSLMHLHVLKVINRH
;
A
#
# COMPACT_ATOMS: atom_id res chain seq x y z
N MET A 1 34.25 -0.11 7.83
CA MET A 1 33.33 0.93 7.32
C MET A 1 31.98 0.25 7.11
N GLN A 2 31.14 0.26 8.14
CA GLN A 2 29.76 -0.23 8.05
C GLN A 2 28.93 0.91 7.46
N GLN A 3 28.40 0.74 6.25
CA GLN A 3 27.38 1.62 5.70
C GLN A 3 26.03 1.05 6.13
N ASP A 4 25.39 1.71 7.08
CA ASP A 4 24.02 1.45 7.49
C ASP A 4 23.06 2.39 6.70
N LEU A 5 21.82 1.94 6.56
CA LEU A 5 20.57 2.67 6.28
C LEU A 5 20.07 2.71 4.81
N SER A 6 19.10 1.80 4.56
CA SER A 6 18.14 1.74 3.45
C SER A 6 17.95 3.06 2.67
N ARG A 7 18.49 3.13 1.45
CA ARG A 7 18.13 4.19 0.51
C ARG A 7 16.68 3.97 0.08
N ARG A 8 15.79 4.87 0.49
CA ARG A 8 14.40 4.87 0.02
C ARG A 8 14.36 5.02 -1.49
N SER A 9 13.63 4.13 -2.16
CA SER A 9 13.40 4.23 -3.61
C SER A 9 12.37 5.31 -3.94
N MET A 10 11.66 5.83 -2.93
CA MET A 10 10.53 6.74 -3.10
C MET A 10 9.50 6.15 -4.06
N THR A 11 9.33 4.82 -4.01
CA THR A 11 8.47 4.08 -4.95
C THR A 11 7.57 3.14 -4.18
N ILE A 12 6.26 3.17 -4.45
CA ILE A 12 5.27 2.24 -3.90
C ILE A 12 4.84 1.27 -4.99
N GLY A 13 4.90 -0.02 -4.68
CA GLY A 13 4.40 -1.08 -5.55
C GLY A 13 2.90 -1.28 -5.35
N VAL A 14 2.14 -1.44 -6.44
CA VAL A 14 0.69 -1.64 -6.39
C VAL A 14 0.34 -2.85 -7.23
N LEU A 15 -0.12 -3.91 -6.56
CA LEU A 15 -0.59 -5.13 -7.18
C LEU A 15 -2.10 -5.07 -7.33
N VAL A 16 -2.59 -5.09 -8.56
CA VAL A 16 -4.02 -5.03 -8.87
C VAL A 16 -4.52 -6.32 -9.51
N GLN A 17 -5.79 -6.64 -9.25
CA GLN A 17 -6.41 -7.84 -9.81
C GLN A 17 -6.62 -7.74 -11.33
N HIS A 18 -7.12 -6.61 -11.80
CA HIS A 18 -7.37 -6.34 -13.23
C HIS A 18 -7.10 -4.87 -13.56
N PRO A 19 -6.17 -4.56 -14.47
CA PRO A 19 -5.85 -3.17 -14.81
C PRO A 19 -6.99 -2.47 -15.57
N ASP A 20 -7.77 -3.23 -16.35
CA ASP A 20 -8.84 -2.70 -17.22
C ASP A 20 -10.18 -2.48 -16.50
N SER A 21 -10.23 -2.73 -15.19
CA SER A 21 -11.44 -2.47 -14.41
C SER A 21 -11.56 -0.98 -14.10
N PRO A 22 -12.70 -0.32 -14.39
CA PRO A 22 -12.92 1.10 -14.07
C PRO A 22 -12.69 1.42 -12.58
N TYR A 23 -12.96 0.44 -11.71
CA TYR A 23 -12.71 0.51 -10.28
C TYR A 23 -11.21 0.63 -9.97
N THR A 24 -10.38 -0.21 -10.59
CA THR A 24 -8.91 -0.19 -10.45
C THR A 24 -8.35 1.14 -10.93
N SER A 25 -8.75 1.61 -12.11
CA SER A 25 -8.22 2.86 -12.68
C SER A 25 -8.52 4.07 -11.79
N THR A 26 -9.72 4.12 -11.19
CA THR A 26 -10.10 5.21 -10.27
C THR A 26 -9.21 5.23 -9.02
N ILE A 27 -9.05 4.08 -8.38
CA ILE A 27 -8.25 3.94 -7.15
C ILE A 27 -6.78 4.26 -7.41
N VAL A 28 -6.22 3.70 -8.49
CA VAL A 28 -4.82 3.91 -8.85
C VAL A 28 -4.57 5.38 -9.17
N ASN A 29 -5.46 6.06 -9.89
CA ASN A 29 -5.31 7.48 -10.21
C ASN A 29 -5.32 8.37 -8.95
N ASP A 30 -6.22 8.11 -8.01
CA ASP A 30 -6.29 8.89 -6.76
C ASP A 30 -5.10 8.60 -5.84
N MET A 31 -4.64 7.34 -5.81
CA MET A 31 -3.43 6.93 -5.12
C MET A 31 -2.19 7.60 -5.71
N GLU A 32 -2.04 7.57 -7.05
CA GLU A 32 -0.94 8.17 -7.78
C GLU A 32 -0.85 9.68 -7.52
N LYS A 33 -1.97 10.42 -7.60
CA LYS A 33 -2.01 11.85 -7.25
C LYS A 33 -1.52 12.10 -5.82
N THR A 34 -1.92 11.25 -4.88
CA THR A 34 -1.51 11.34 -3.47
C THR A 34 -0.01 11.10 -3.33
N LEU A 35 0.52 10.04 -3.96
CA LEU A 35 1.93 9.69 -3.94
C LEU A 35 2.81 10.78 -4.58
N ILE A 36 2.42 11.27 -5.76
CA ILE A 36 3.13 12.35 -6.47
C ILE A 36 3.21 13.60 -5.59
N SER A 37 2.13 13.98 -4.91
CA SER A 37 2.13 15.14 -3.99
C SER A 37 3.11 15.00 -2.82
N LYS A 38 3.58 13.78 -2.54
CA LYS A 38 4.53 13.44 -1.48
C LYS A 38 5.92 13.07 -2.02
N GLY A 39 6.15 13.20 -3.33
CA GLY A 39 7.42 12.87 -3.98
C GLY A 39 7.65 11.37 -4.18
N TYR A 40 6.59 10.56 -4.13
CA TYR A 40 6.65 9.12 -4.42
C TYR A 40 6.17 8.80 -5.84
N SER A 41 6.80 7.80 -6.43
CA SER A 41 6.38 7.15 -7.67
C SER A 41 5.52 5.92 -7.38
N LEU A 42 4.66 5.54 -8.32
CA LEU A 42 3.87 4.32 -8.28
C LEU A 42 4.37 3.35 -9.35
N VAL A 43 4.58 2.08 -8.99
CA VAL A 43 4.83 0.99 -9.94
C VAL A 43 3.69 -0.01 -9.82
N MET A 44 2.93 -0.19 -10.91
CA MET A 44 1.79 -1.10 -10.95
C MET A 44 2.16 -2.44 -11.58
N ALA A 45 1.68 -3.53 -10.99
CA ALA A 45 1.73 -4.86 -11.59
C ALA A 45 0.35 -5.53 -11.46
N SER A 46 0.03 -6.47 -12.35
CA SER A 46 -1.26 -7.16 -12.31
C SER A 46 -1.12 -8.64 -12.63
N GLY A 47 -1.98 -9.45 -12.02
CA GLY A 47 -1.93 -10.91 -12.13
C GLY A 47 -3.10 -11.55 -12.88
N HIS A 48 -4.04 -10.77 -13.42
CA HIS A 48 -5.16 -11.24 -14.26
C HIS A 48 -5.87 -12.51 -13.74
N TRP A 49 -6.12 -12.61 -12.42
CA TRP A 49 -6.75 -13.77 -11.73
C TRP A 49 -5.98 -15.09 -11.78
N GLN A 50 -4.77 -15.09 -12.33
CA GLN A 50 -3.95 -16.28 -12.39
C GLN A 50 -2.96 -16.24 -11.24
N ASN A 51 -3.11 -17.15 -10.28
CA ASN A 51 -2.26 -17.20 -9.09
C ASN A 51 -0.75 -17.19 -9.44
N LYS A 52 -0.35 -17.87 -10.52
CA LYS A 52 1.04 -17.80 -11.04
C LYS A 52 1.47 -16.39 -11.44
N LEU A 53 0.60 -15.63 -12.13
CA LEU A 53 0.90 -14.27 -12.56
C LEU A 53 0.83 -13.29 -11.39
N GLU A 54 -0.07 -13.47 -10.42
CA GLU A 54 -0.10 -12.66 -9.20
C GLU A 54 1.18 -12.82 -8.38
N ASN A 55 1.67 -14.06 -8.24
CA ASN A 55 2.94 -14.34 -7.59
C ASN A 55 4.11 -13.71 -8.32
N HIS A 56 4.14 -13.84 -9.65
CA HIS A 56 5.17 -13.22 -10.47
C HIS A 56 5.14 -11.68 -10.36
N ALA A 57 3.96 -11.09 -10.35
CA ALA A 57 3.76 -9.66 -10.18
C ALA A 57 4.22 -9.18 -8.79
N LEU A 58 3.90 -9.93 -7.73
CA LEU A 58 4.39 -9.64 -6.38
C LEU A 58 5.93 -9.71 -6.31
N GLU A 59 6.54 -10.78 -6.85
CA GLU A 59 7.99 -10.93 -6.93
C GLU A 59 8.65 -9.80 -7.73
N TYR A 60 8.02 -9.36 -8.81
CA TYR A 60 8.48 -8.22 -9.61
C TYR A 60 8.50 -6.93 -8.78
N LEU A 61 7.45 -6.66 -7.99
CA LEU A 61 7.40 -5.49 -7.11
C LEU A 61 8.47 -5.55 -6.02
N ILE A 62 8.68 -6.72 -5.40
CA ILE A 62 9.75 -6.93 -4.40
C ILE A 62 11.12 -6.65 -5.02
N LYS A 63 11.39 -7.19 -6.22
CA LYS A 63 12.65 -6.97 -6.95
C LYS A 63 12.85 -5.54 -7.45
N SER A 64 11.78 -4.74 -7.50
CA SER A 64 11.82 -3.33 -7.91
C SER A 64 12.27 -2.39 -6.79
N ASN A 65 12.71 -2.92 -5.64
CA ASN A 65 13.18 -2.15 -4.47
C ASN A 65 12.16 -1.12 -3.98
N VAL A 66 10.87 -1.44 -4.02
CA VAL A 66 9.81 -0.55 -3.54
C VAL A 66 9.88 -0.38 -2.01
N ASP A 67 9.51 0.80 -1.51
CA ASP A 67 9.48 1.11 -0.09
C ASP A 67 8.25 0.50 0.63
N GLY A 68 7.27 0.03 -0.13
CA GLY A 68 6.03 -0.57 0.38
C GLY A 68 5.19 -1.17 -0.77
N ILE A 69 4.31 -2.12 -0.43
CA ILE A 69 3.42 -2.77 -1.40
C ILE A 69 1.96 -2.63 -0.98
N ILE A 70 1.10 -2.27 -1.93
CA ILE A 70 -0.35 -2.25 -1.79
C ILE A 70 -0.93 -3.39 -2.64
N ILE A 71 -1.68 -4.28 -2.01
CA ILE A 71 -2.29 -5.45 -2.64
C ILE A 71 -3.80 -5.23 -2.72
N VAL A 72 -4.29 -5.00 -3.94
CA VAL A 72 -5.70 -4.81 -4.30
C VAL A 72 -6.14 -5.96 -5.21
N THR A 73 -5.88 -7.19 -4.77
CA THR A 73 -6.37 -8.45 -5.36
C THR A 73 -6.89 -9.34 -4.25
N GLY A 74 -7.86 -10.22 -4.49
CA GLY A 74 -8.38 -11.17 -3.50
C GLY A 74 -7.83 -12.60 -3.58
N ASN A 75 -6.82 -12.90 -4.42
CA ASN A 75 -6.43 -14.29 -4.72
C ASN A 75 -4.99 -14.70 -4.34
N LEU A 76 -4.21 -13.83 -3.71
CA LEU A 76 -2.89 -14.20 -3.21
C LEU A 76 -2.99 -15.07 -1.95
N ASP A 77 -2.03 -15.98 -1.80
CA ASP A 77 -1.89 -16.77 -0.58
C ASP A 77 -1.47 -15.89 0.60
N ASN A 78 -2.22 -15.97 1.70
CA ASN A 78 -1.94 -15.27 2.94
C ASN A 78 -0.51 -15.49 3.44
N GLN A 79 0.06 -16.69 3.26
CA GLN A 79 1.43 -16.98 3.66
C GLN A 79 2.46 -16.13 2.90
N LYS A 80 2.20 -15.84 1.62
CA LYS A 80 3.08 -14.99 0.82
C LYS A 80 3.00 -13.52 1.21
N ILE A 81 1.79 -13.06 1.55
CA ILE A 81 1.57 -11.72 2.08
C ILE A 81 2.34 -11.55 3.40
N LEU A 82 2.23 -12.53 4.30
CA LEU A 82 2.98 -12.56 5.57
C LEU A 82 4.49 -12.55 5.34
N ALA A 83 5.01 -13.44 4.48
CA ALA A 83 6.44 -13.48 4.16
C ALA A 83 6.94 -12.18 3.52
N THR A 84 6.13 -11.53 2.69
CA THR A 84 6.48 -10.22 2.10
C THR A 84 6.60 -9.16 3.19
N ALA A 85 5.66 -9.16 4.15
CA ALA A 85 5.61 -8.21 5.25
C ALA A 85 6.80 -8.30 6.22
N GLU A 86 7.53 -9.43 6.26
CA GLU A 86 8.77 -9.55 7.04
C GLU A 86 9.86 -8.59 6.56
N SER A 87 9.80 -8.15 5.30
CA SER A 87 10.84 -7.31 4.67
C SER A 87 10.34 -5.97 4.15
N ILE A 88 9.08 -5.87 3.72
CA ILE A 88 8.51 -4.69 3.08
C ILE A 88 7.13 -4.43 3.70
N PRO A 89 6.80 -3.21 4.16
CA PRO A 89 5.46 -2.90 4.65
C PRO A 89 4.38 -3.18 3.60
N VAL A 90 3.31 -3.89 3.99
CA VAL A 90 2.23 -4.31 3.10
C VAL A 90 0.90 -3.72 3.54
N VAL A 91 0.14 -3.17 2.61
CA VAL A 91 -1.29 -2.88 2.80
C VAL A 91 -2.10 -3.81 1.90
N THR A 92 -3.13 -4.44 2.45
CA THR A 92 -4.00 -5.34 1.70
C THR A 92 -5.43 -4.85 1.71
N VAL A 93 -6.15 -5.06 0.60
CA VAL A 93 -7.58 -4.74 0.46
C VAL A 93 -8.34 -6.03 0.19
N GLY A 94 -9.36 -6.32 1.00
CA GLY A 94 -10.17 -7.53 0.88
C GLY A 94 -9.60 -8.78 1.55
N TYR A 95 -8.52 -8.64 2.33
CA TYR A 95 -8.01 -9.70 3.19
C TYR A 95 -8.29 -9.41 4.66
N ASP A 96 -8.43 -10.47 5.45
CA ASP A 96 -8.38 -10.42 6.91
C ASP A 96 -7.10 -11.14 7.37
N ILE A 97 -5.98 -10.41 7.33
CA ILE A 97 -4.65 -10.92 7.72
C ILE A 97 -4.09 -9.99 8.81
N LYS A 98 -3.45 -10.59 9.81
CA LYS A 98 -2.79 -9.86 10.89
C LYS A 98 -1.29 -10.14 10.85
N GLY A 99 -0.49 -9.08 10.91
CA GLY A 99 0.97 -9.13 11.00
C GLY A 99 1.53 -7.75 11.31
N ASP A 100 2.74 -7.69 11.85
CA ASP A 100 3.32 -6.45 12.41
C ASP A 100 3.49 -5.34 11.35
N ASN A 101 3.77 -5.72 10.11
CA ASN A 101 3.95 -4.83 8.96
C ASN A 101 2.78 -4.91 7.96
N ILE A 102 1.62 -5.38 8.39
CA ILE A 102 0.43 -5.53 7.54
C ILE A 102 -0.69 -4.61 8.03
N CYS A 103 -1.22 -3.80 7.12
CA CYS A 103 -2.50 -3.14 7.30
C CYS A 103 -3.53 -3.78 6.37
N SER A 104 -4.55 -4.43 6.94
CA SER A 104 -5.65 -5.00 6.16
C SER A 104 -6.87 -4.07 6.18
N LEU A 105 -7.40 -3.79 4.99
CA LEU A 105 -8.56 -2.94 4.74
C LEU A 105 -9.68 -3.77 4.11
N ASN A 106 -10.93 -3.51 4.52
CA ASN A 106 -12.09 -4.13 3.90
C ASN A 106 -12.41 -3.52 2.53
N LEU A 107 -13.04 -4.32 1.67
CA LEU A 107 -13.52 -3.91 0.34
C LEU A 107 -14.47 -2.71 0.37
N ASP A 108 -15.18 -2.44 1.47
CA ASP A 108 -16.08 -1.28 1.57
C ASP A 108 -15.34 0.04 1.87
N ASN A 109 -14.06 -0.03 2.26
CA ASN A 109 -13.23 1.11 2.62
C ASN A 109 -12.31 1.54 1.46
N VAL A 110 -12.81 1.50 0.22
CA VAL A 110 -12.10 1.72 -1.07
C VAL A 110 -11.34 3.04 -1.21
N MET A 111 -11.58 4.02 -0.32
CA MET A 111 -10.58 5.06 -0.02
C MET A 111 -9.21 4.50 0.38
N GLY A 112 -9.08 3.19 0.49
CA GLY A 112 -7.90 2.38 0.70
C GLY A 112 -6.71 2.78 -0.15
N GLY A 113 -6.86 3.41 -1.32
CA GLY A 113 -5.70 4.01 -2.00
C GLY A 113 -5.01 5.08 -1.17
N TYR A 114 -5.79 6.09 -0.75
CA TYR A 114 -5.31 7.18 0.12
C TYR A 114 -4.90 6.68 1.50
N ILE A 115 -5.71 5.81 2.12
CA ILE A 115 -5.45 5.28 3.46
C ILE A 115 -4.22 4.37 3.45
N ALA A 116 -4.06 3.50 2.44
CA ALA A 116 -2.89 2.66 2.27
C ALA A 116 -1.63 3.50 2.03
N THR A 117 -1.72 4.49 1.13
CA THR A 117 -0.61 5.42 0.89
C THR A 117 -0.22 6.13 2.17
N LEU A 118 -1.17 6.69 2.93
CA LEU A 118 -0.87 7.34 4.21
C LEU A 118 -0.27 6.37 5.23
N HIS A 119 -0.79 5.15 5.34
CA HIS A 119 -0.26 4.15 6.25
C HIS A 119 1.20 3.81 5.92
N LEU A 120 1.51 3.53 4.64
CA LEU A 120 2.87 3.25 4.19
C LEU A 120 3.80 4.45 4.39
N LEU A 121 3.31 5.65 4.10
CA LEU A 121 4.05 6.87 4.37
C LEU A 121 4.34 7.03 5.87
N GLN A 122 3.44 6.64 6.79
CA GLN A 122 3.66 6.73 8.24
C GLN A 122 4.69 5.71 8.76
N GLN A 123 4.73 4.50 8.19
CA GLN A 123 5.73 3.49 8.54
C GLN A 123 7.15 3.96 8.17
N GLY A 124 7.28 4.85 7.17
CA GLY A 124 8.54 5.53 6.83
C GLY A 124 8.72 6.91 7.49
N HIS A 125 7.67 7.69 7.68
CA HIS A 125 7.71 9.03 8.26
C HIS A 125 7.06 8.94 9.64
N LYS A 126 7.88 8.75 10.69
CA LYS A 126 7.43 8.58 12.08
C LYS A 126 6.51 9.72 12.52
N ASN A 127 5.20 9.55 12.36
CA ASN A 127 4.10 10.29 13.00
C ASN A 127 2.79 9.57 12.69
N ILE A 128 2.28 8.81 13.67
CA ILE A 128 1.12 7.91 13.54
C ILE A 128 -0.18 8.73 13.47
N ALA A 129 -1.03 8.46 12.48
CA ALA A 129 -2.43 8.91 12.50
C ALA A 129 -3.37 7.71 12.48
N HIS A 130 -4.26 7.66 13.48
CA HIS A 130 -5.33 6.67 13.58
C HIS A 130 -6.48 7.11 12.65
N ILE A 131 -6.70 6.41 11.52
CA ILE A 131 -7.77 6.76 10.57
C ILE A 131 -8.88 5.73 10.67
N LYS A 132 -10.05 6.20 11.12
CA LYS A 132 -11.30 5.45 11.14
C LYS A 132 -12.12 5.88 9.93
N ALA A 133 -12.31 5.00 8.96
CA ALA A 133 -13.08 5.28 7.76
C ALA A 133 -14.56 5.49 8.14
N TYR A 134 -15.09 6.69 7.93
CA TYR A 134 -16.52 6.96 7.99
C TYR A 134 -17.03 7.40 6.61
N HIS A 135 -18.09 6.69 6.24
CA HIS A 135 -19.07 6.83 5.18
C HIS A 135 -19.03 8.07 4.26
N HIS A 136 -19.28 7.75 2.99
CA HIS A 136 -19.57 8.58 1.82
C HIS A 136 -20.27 9.92 2.12
N SER A 137 -19.73 10.99 1.52
CA SER A 137 -20.20 12.40 1.48
C SER A 137 -19.52 13.34 2.49
N LEU A 138 -18.67 14.24 1.95
CA LEU A 138 -17.99 15.35 2.62
C LEU A 138 -16.77 14.97 3.50
N MET A 139 -15.58 14.85 2.88
CA MET A 139 -14.32 14.84 3.63
C MET A 139 -13.62 16.20 3.52
N HIS A 140 -13.92 17.08 4.48
CA HIS A 140 -12.99 18.13 4.88
C HIS A 140 -11.93 17.49 5.78
N LEU A 141 -10.70 17.46 5.28
CA LEU A 141 -9.51 16.92 5.93
C LEU A 141 -9.24 17.58 7.30
N HIS A 142 -9.20 16.81 8.38
CA HIS A 142 -8.59 17.23 9.65
C HIS A 142 -7.53 16.19 10.06
N VAL A 143 -6.28 16.46 9.70
CA VAL A 143 -5.10 15.73 10.21
C VAL A 143 -4.65 16.47 11.47
N LEU A 144 -4.86 15.86 12.65
CA LEU A 144 -4.42 16.40 13.95
C LEU A 144 -2.90 16.25 14.13
N LYS A 145 -2.25 17.32 14.61
CA LYS A 145 -0.86 17.38 15.11
C LYS A 145 -0.74 16.73 16.49
N VAL A 146 0.33 15.94 16.72
CA VAL A 146 1.06 15.79 18.01
C VAL A 146 2.51 15.33 17.67
N ILE A 147 3.53 16.21 17.60
CA ILE A 147 4.51 16.66 18.63
C ILE A 147 5.50 15.57 19.13
N ASN A 148 6.78 15.78 18.77
CA ASN A 148 8.07 15.46 19.43
C ASN A 148 8.25 14.15 20.23
N ARG A 149 9.33 13.42 19.89
CA ARG A 149 10.58 13.43 20.68
C ARG A 149 11.70 12.64 19.99
N HIS A 150 12.86 13.31 19.94
CA HIS A 150 14.26 12.86 19.88
C HIS A 150 14.67 11.74 18.93
#